data_AF-A0A7C2Q2F1-F1
#
_entry.id   AF-A0A7C2Q2F1-F1
#
_cell.length_a   1.000
_cell.length_b   1.000
_cell.length_c   1.000
_cell.angle_alpha   90.00
_cell.angle_beta   90.00
_cell.angle_gamma   90.00
#
_symmetry.space_group_name_H-M   'P 1'
#
loop_
_entity.id
_entity.type
_entity.pdbx_description
1 polymer ?
#
loop_
_entity_poly.entity_id
_entity_poly.type
_entity_poly.pdbx_seq_one_letter_code
_entity_poly.pdbx_strand_id
1 'polypeptide(L)'
;GRERYDIFCAPCHGRDGYGEGMIIQRGFRPPPSFHTDRLRQAPVGHFFEVITNGFGTMYGYASRIRPEDRWAIIAYIRALQLSQNATLQDVPPAERRRLMGGRE
;
A
#
# COMPACT_ATOMS: atom_id res chain seq x y z
N GLY A 1 -6.68 8.93 3.18
CA GLY A 1 -5.94 7.67 2.96
C GLY A 1 -4.45 7.91 2.97
N ARG A 2 -3.90 8.46 1.87
CA ARG A 2 -2.47 8.75 1.69
C ARG A 2 -1.81 9.42 2.90
N GLU A 3 -2.36 10.54 3.37
CA GLU A 3 -1.77 11.27 4.52
C GLU A 3 -1.61 10.38 5.75
N ARG A 4 -2.65 9.63 6.13
CA ARG A 4 -2.61 8.71 7.27
C ARG A 4 -1.61 7.58 7.05
N TYR A 5 -1.52 7.05 5.83
CA TYR A 5 -0.52 6.05 5.47
C TYR A 5 0.90 6.59 5.59
N ASP A 6 1.16 7.80 5.08
CA ASP A 6 2.46 8.45 5.13
C ASP A 6 2.91 8.68 6.58
N ILE A 7 1.98 9.00 7.48
CA ILE A 7 2.25 9.21 8.91
C ILE A 7 2.52 7.88 9.65
N PHE A 8 1.63 6.89 9.50
CA PHE A 8 1.62 5.71 10.37
C PHE A 8 2.26 4.47 9.76
N CYS A 9 2.30 4.35 8.43
CA CYS A 9 2.64 3.11 7.73
C CYS A 9 3.95 3.23 6.96
N ALA A 10 4.15 4.34 6.23
CA ALA A 10 5.30 4.54 5.36
C ALA A 10 6.68 4.45 6.06
N PRO A 11 6.85 4.80 7.35
CA PRO A 11 8.14 4.62 8.03
C PRO A 11 8.67 3.18 8.03
N CYS A 12 7.77 2.18 8.01
CA CYS A 12 8.13 0.76 7.91
C CYS A 12 7.85 0.19 6.51
N HIS A 13 6.72 0.54 5.89
CA HIS A 13 6.28 -0.06 4.63
C HIS A 13 6.81 0.63 3.37
N GLY A 14 7.46 1.79 3.50
CA GLY A 14 7.83 2.65 2.36
C GLY A 14 6.63 3.44 1.84
N ARG A 15 6.87 4.51 1.08
CA ARG A 15 5.77 5.29 0.44
C ARG A 15 5.18 4.56 -0.77
N ASP A 16 5.94 3.64 -1.34
CA ASP A 16 5.61 2.80 -2.48
C ASP A 16 5.03 1.43 -2.05
N GLY A 17 5.14 1.06 -0.77
CA GLY A 17 4.57 -0.16 -0.22
C GLY A 17 5.42 -1.42 -0.39
N TYR A 18 6.70 -1.30 -0.76
CA TYR A 18 7.59 -2.46 -0.94
C TYR A 18 8.16 -3.04 0.37
N GLY A 19 7.92 -2.38 1.51
CA GLY A 19 8.42 -2.86 2.80
C GLY A 19 9.83 -2.39 3.14
N GLU A 20 10.29 -1.33 2.49
CA GLU A 20 11.66 -0.80 2.62
C GLU A 20 11.67 0.60 3.23
N GLY A 21 10.78 0.85 4.20
CA GLY A 21 10.71 2.13 4.89
C GLY A 21 11.98 2.48 5.67
N MET A 22 12.14 3.75 6.02
CA MET A 22 13.35 4.27 6.70
C MET A 22 13.75 3.50 7.96
N ILE A 23 12.80 2.92 8.70
CA ILE A 23 13.08 2.15 9.92
C ILE A 23 13.75 0.80 9.60
N ILE A 24 13.50 0.23 8.42
CA ILE A 24 14.14 -1.02 7.98
C ILE A 24 15.63 -0.80 7.73
N GLN A 25 16.00 0.37 7.20
CA GLN A 25 17.39 0.79 7.04
C GLN A 25 18.13 0.95 8.40
N ARG A 26 17.40 0.92 9.52
CA ARG A 26 17.93 1.01 10.90
C ARG A 26 17.98 -0.34 11.62
N GLY A 27 17.77 -1.46 10.91
CA GLY A 27 17.95 -2.82 11.45
C GLY A 27 16.67 -3.53 11.91
N PHE A 28 15.49 -2.95 11.67
CA PHE A 28 14.22 -3.64 11.90
C PHE A 28 13.96 -4.68 10.80
N ARG A 29 13.22 -5.74 11.16
CA ARG A 29 12.80 -6.76 10.19
C ARG A 29 11.85 -6.14 9.15
N PRO A 30 12.10 -6.30 7.83
CA PRO A 30 11.23 -5.75 6.81
C PRO A 30 9.83 -6.38 6.88
N PRO A 31 8.74 -5.58 6.79
CA PRO A 31 7.42 -6.11 6.55
C PRO A 31 7.32 -6.69 5.13
N PRO A 32 6.34 -7.56 4.85
CA PRO A 32 6.09 -8.02 3.50
C PRO A 32 5.68 -6.86 2.58
N SER A 33 6.12 -6.90 1.32
CA SER A 33 5.66 -5.99 0.27
C SER A 33 4.15 -6.17 0.03
N PHE A 34 3.42 -5.06 -0.05
CA PHE A 34 1.99 -5.06 -0.39
C PHE A 34 1.73 -5.56 -1.81
N HIS A 35 2.75 -5.63 -2.67
CA HIS A 35 2.62 -6.02 -4.07
C HIS A 35 2.69 -7.52 -4.31
N THR A 36 2.95 -8.31 -3.26
CA THR A 36 2.90 -9.78 -3.35
C THR A 36 1.48 -10.26 -3.69
N ASP A 37 1.36 -11.28 -4.54
CA ASP A 37 0.06 -11.84 -4.95
C ASP A 37 -0.84 -12.20 -3.77
N ARG A 38 -0.24 -12.78 -2.72
CA ARG A 38 -0.93 -13.11 -1.47
C ARG A 38 -1.63 -11.88 -0.86
N LEU A 39 -0.95 -10.73 -0.79
CA LEU A 39 -1.53 -9.51 -0.21
C LEU A 39 -2.42 -8.74 -1.20
N ARG A 40 -2.18 -8.86 -2.50
CA ARG A 40 -3.12 -8.34 -3.51
C ARG A 40 -4.47 -9.07 -3.45
N GLN A 41 -4.44 -10.39 -3.27
CA GLN A 41 -5.64 -11.23 -3.19
C GLN A 41 -6.24 -11.32 -1.79
N ALA A 42 -5.52 -10.89 -0.75
CA ALA A 42 -6.04 -10.89 0.62
C ALA A 42 -7.32 -10.05 0.71
N PRO A 43 -8.33 -10.45 1.52
CA PRO A 43 -9.54 -9.66 1.71
C PRO A 43 -9.22 -8.33 2.41
N VAL A 44 -9.98 -7.26 2.15
CA VAL A 44 -9.76 -5.96 2.81
C VAL A 44 -9.86 -6.02 4.33
N GLY A 45 -10.67 -6.94 4.87
CA GLY A 45 -10.77 -7.20 6.30
C GLY A 45 -9.45 -7.68 6.94
N HIS A 46 -8.59 -8.37 6.19
CA HIS A 46 -7.27 -8.76 6.68
C HIS A 46 -6.44 -7.52 7.06
N PHE A 47 -6.41 -6.50 6.19
CA PHE A 47 -5.68 -5.27 6.48
C PHE A 47 -6.29 -4.50 7.65
N PHE A 48 -7.62 -4.48 7.76
CA PHE A 48 -8.30 -3.84 8.88
C PHE A 48 -7.92 -4.48 10.22
N GLU A 49 -7.94 -5.81 10.28
CA GLU A 49 -7.50 -6.58 11.45
C GLU A 49 -6.04 -6.33 11.79
N VAL A 50 -5.14 -6.39 10.80
CA VAL A 50 -3.70 -6.17 11.01
C VAL A 50 -3.42 -4.74 11.50
N ILE A 51 -4.08 -3.72 10.94
CA ILE A 51 -3.92 -2.33 11.43
C ILE A 51 -4.46 -2.19 12.85
N THR A 52 -5.58 -2.85 13.16
CA THR A 52 -6.24 -2.73 14.47
C THR A 52 -5.44 -3.43 15.56
N ASN A 53 -5.12 -4.71 15.34
CA ASN A 53 -4.63 -5.64 16.36
C ASN A 53 -3.13 -5.94 16.24
N GLY A 54 -2.49 -5.55 15.13
CA GLY A 54 -1.11 -5.91 14.84
C GLY A 54 -0.99 -7.29 14.20
N PHE A 55 0.22 -7.65 13.78
CA PHE A 55 0.54 -8.97 13.21
C PHE A 55 2.03 -9.24 13.25
N GLY A 56 2.44 -10.37 13.85
CA GLY A 56 3.85 -10.69 14.04
C GLY A 56 4.56 -9.60 14.85
N THR A 57 5.54 -8.92 14.24
CA THR A 57 6.27 -7.80 14.86
C THR A 57 5.63 -6.43 14.63
N MET A 58 4.54 -6.35 13.86
CA MET A 58 3.81 -5.10 13.64
C MET A 58 2.87 -4.82 14.82
N TYR A 59 3.02 -3.67 15.45
CA TYR A 59 2.13 -3.21 16.52
C TYR A 59 0.71 -2.95 16.03
N GLY A 60 -0.28 -3.15 16.91
CA GLY A 60 -1.65 -2.69 16.68
C GLY A 60 -1.78 -1.17 16.86
N TYR A 61 -2.58 -0.53 16.02
CA TYR A 61 -2.78 0.92 15.99
C TYR A 61 -4.18 1.35 16.46
N ALA A 62 -4.92 0.47 17.13
CA ALA A 62 -6.31 0.73 17.49
C ALA A 62 -6.52 2.04 18.29
N SER A 63 -5.59 2.36 19.19
CA SER A 63 -5.63 3.56 20.03
C SER A 63 -5.17 4.84 19.33
N ARG A 64 -4.56 4.74 18.14
CA ARG A 64 -3.93 5.87 17.42
C ARG A 64 -4.61 6.22 16.12
N ILE A 65 -5.27 5.25 15.48
CA ILE A 65 -5.92 5.42 14.18
C ILE A 65 -7.39 5.07 14.34
N ARG A 66 -8.29 6.01 14.07
CA ARG A 66 -9.74 5.78 14.14
C ARG A 66 -10.18 4.80 13.03
N PRO A 67 -11.26 4.02 13.22
CA PRO A 67 -11.71 3.03 12.24
C PRO A 67 -11.86 3.57 10.79
N GLU A 68 -12.39 4.77 10.62
CA GLU A 68 -12.55 5.44 9.33
C GLU A 68 -11.20 5.72 8.64
N ASP A 69 -10.19 6.13 9.41
CA ASP A 69 -8.84 6.37 8.91
C ASP A 69 -8.16 5.05 8.52
N ARG A 70 -8.46 3.93 9.21
CA ARG A 70 -7.96 2.59 8.83
C ARG A 70 -8.53 2.17 7.47
N TRP A 71 -9.83 2.33 7.25
CA TRP A 71 -10.44 2.06 5.94
C TRP A 71 -9.84 2.94 4.84
N ALA A 72 -9.60 4.23 5.12
CA ALA A 72 -8.97 5.14 4.18
C ALA A 72 -7.51 4.74 3.86
N ILE A 73 -6.76 4.22 4.84
CA ILE A 73 -5.42 3.65 4.63
C ILE A 73 -5.51 2.41 3.73
N ILE A 74 -6.45 1.51 3.98
CA ILE A 74 -6.64 0.28 3.19
C ILE A 74 -6.95 0.61 1.73
N ALA A 75 -7.82 1.59 1.49
CA ALA A 75 -8.09 2.08 0.14
C ALA A 75 -6.80 2.61 -0.54
N TYR A 76 -5.94 3.28 0.21
CA TYR A 76 -4.66 3.75 -0.33
C TYR A 76 -3.67 2.61 -0.60
N ILE A 77 -3.64 1.56 0.24
CA ILE A 77 -2.87 0.33 -0.04
C ILE A 77 -3.32 -0.30 -1.36
N ARG A 78 -4.64 -0.34 -1.64
CA ARG A 78 -5.16 -0.81 -2.93
C ARG A 78 -4.74 0.07 -4.10
N ALA A 79 -4.74 1.39 -3.91
CA ALA A 79 -4.25 2.31 -4.92
C ALA A 79 -2.75 2.08 -5.22
N LEU A 80 -1.93 1.82 -4.19
CA LEU A 80 -0.51 1.47 -4.37
C LEU A 80 -0.36 0.17 -5.17
N GLN A 81 -1.10 -0.89 -4.80
CA GLN A 81 -1.08 -2.18 -5.50
C GLN A 81 -1.46 -2.05 -6.98
N LEU A 82 -2.45 -1.21 -7.30
CA LEU A 82 -2.84 -0.92 -8.68
C LEU A 82 -1.74 -0.13 -9.40
N SER A 83 -1.20 0.92 -8.77
CA SER A 83 -0.20 1.79 -9.40
C SER A 83 1.09 1.06 -9.79
N GLN A 84 1.54 0.10 -8.97
CA GLN A 84 2.77 -0.65 -9.23
C GLN A 84 2.58 -1.90 -10.09
N ASN A 85 1.33 -2.23 -10.43
CA ASN A 85 1.00 -3.33 -11.34
C ASN A 85 0.02 -2.86 -12.44
N ALA A 86 0.09 -1.59 -12.82
CA ALA A 86 -0.73 -1.05 -13.88
C ALA A 86 -0.27 -1.60 -15.23
N THR A 87 -1.23 -1.96 -16.06
CA THR A 87 -1.04 -2.47 -17.41
C THR A 87 -1.58 -1.47 -18.43
N LEU A 88 -1.25 -1.63 -19.70
CA LEU A 88 -1.84 -0.79 -20.76
C LEU A 88 -3.36 -0.92 -20.83
N GLN A 89 -3.93 -2.05 -20.36
CA GLN A 89 -5.38 -2.24 -20.29
C GLN A 89 -6.04 -1.32 -19.26
N ASP A 90 -5.33 -0.97 -18.17
CA ASP A 90 -5.83 -0.07 -17.11
C ASP A 90 -5.86 1.40 -17.56
N VAL A 91 -5.14 1.74 -18.63
CA VAL A 91 -5.12 3.09 -19.20
C VAL A 91 -6.38 3.32 -20.03
N PRO A 92 -7.07 4.47 -19.88
CA PRO A 92 -8.21 4.82 -20.74
C PRO A 92 -7.85 4.78 -22.23
N PRO A 93 -8.72 4.25 -23.12
CA PRO A 93 -8.38 4.05 -24.53
C PRO A 93 -7.83 5.30 -25.25
N ALA A 94 -8.35 6.49 -24.91
CA ALA A 94 -7.92 7.75 -25.48
C ALA A 94 -6.46 8.10 -25.17
N GLU A 95 -5.92 7.61 -24.05
CA GLU A 95 -4.57 7.94 -23.58
C GLU A 95 -3.53 6.89 -23.97
N ARG A 96 -3.95 5.66 -24.29
CA ARG A 96 -3.05 4.56 -24.69
C ARG A 96 -2.15 4.94 -25.87
N ARG A 97 -2.69 5.65 -26.87
CA ARG A 97 -1.94 6.09 -28.06
C ARG A 97 -0.78 7.04 -27.71
N ARG A 98 -0.92 7.88 -26.68
CA ARG A 98 0.15 8.78 -26.23
C ARG A 98 1.31 8.01 -25.58
N LEU A 99 1.00 6.95 -24.84
CA LEU A 99 2.00 6.12 -24.15
C LEU A 99 2.75 5.16 -25.07
N MET A 100 2.11 4.68 -26.14
CA MET A 100 2.72 3.75 -27.11
C MET A 100 3.61 4.43 -28.16
N GLY A 101 3.91 5.72 -27.98
CA GLY A 101 4.82 6.48 -28.85
C GLY A 101 4.12 7.03 -30.09
N GLY A 102 3.40 8.13 -29.93
CA GLY A 102 3.10 9.02 -31.05
C GLY A 102 4.41 9.51 -31.68
N ARG A 103 4.94 8.74 -32.62
CA ARG A 103 5.82 9.21 -33.69
C ARG A 103 4.92 9.39 -34.90
N GLU A 104 4.64 10.65 -35.20
CA GLU A 104 4.34 11.05 -36.57
C GLU A 104 5.64 11.01 -37.39
#